data_AF-A0A453IVS5-F1
#
_entry.id   AF-A0A453IVS5-F1
#
_cell.length_a   1.000
_cell.length_b   1.000
_cell.length_c   1.000
_cell.angle_alpha   90.00
_cell.angle_beta   90.00
_cell.angle_gamma   90.00
#
_symmetry.space_group_name_H-M   'P 1'
#
loop_
_entity.id
_entity.type
_entity.pdbx_description
1 polymer ?
#
loop_
_entity_poly.entity_id
_entity_poly.type
_entity_poly.pdbx_seq_one_letter_code
_entity_poly.pdbx_strand_id
1 'polypeptide(L)'
;SHLAPQRTASARLRLQCIKMCSAPAAPGGSKKTVWVWTENRQVMTAAVERGWNTFLFGSKEVGKDWSSTARIHPLFIDGLEIFDEGNQKVAAISEISSPSELQLIQPDNVEVQNNVIHFRGDWQVIPAENIVAAFQGCAGAVLAVSTNSTEAQVFLEALEQGLDGVVLKVEDMDDIIKLKDYFDRRNEAKSQLQLTKATVSKVEVVGMGDRVCVDLCSIMRPGEGLLVGSYARGMFLVHSECLETNYIASRPFRVNAVRYQSFRVQ
;
A
#
# COMPACT_ATOMS: atom_id res chain seq x y z
N SER A 1 -63.24 -25.29 41.30
CA SER A 1 -62.28 -24.39 40.63
C SER A 1 -60.89 -24.66 41.17
N HIS A 2 -60.03 -25.27 40.35
CA HIS A 2 -58.58 -25.04 40.22
C HIS A 2 -57.92 -26.28 39.61
N LEU A 3 -57.52 -26.13 38.34
CA LEU A 3 -56.74 -27.07 37.56
C LEU A 3 -55.28 -27.11 38.05
N ALA A 4 -54.71 -28.32 38.03
CA ALA A 4 -53.27 -28.56 38.13
C ALA A 4 -52.54 -28.10 36.86
N PRO A 5 -51.29 -27.59 36.95
CA PRO A 5 -50.51 -27.25 35.77
C PRO A 5 -49.73 -28.47 35.25
N GLN A 6 -49.89 -28.71 33.95
CA GLN A 6 -49.15 -29.70 33.16
C GLN A 6 -47.69 -29.25 32.91
N ARG A 7 -46.79 -30.24 32.89
CA ARG A 7 -45.41 -30.12 32.41
C ARG A 7 -45.40 -29.74 30.93
N THR A 8 -44.69 -28.68 30.56
CA THR A 8 -44.35 -28.36 29.16
C THR A 8 -42.89 -28.68 28.88
N ALA A 9 -42.67 -29.42 27.79
CA ALA A 9 -41.38 -29.86 27.31
C ALA A 9 -40.57 -28.67 26.74
N SER A 10 -39.29 -28.57 27.13
CA SER A 10 -38.33 -27.60 26.59
C SER A 10 -37.87 -28.04 25.20
N ALA A 11 -38.25 -27.28 24.18
CA ALA A 11 -37.76 -27.45 22.81
C ALA A 11 -36.30 -26.95 22.72
N ARG A 12 -35.35 -27.87 22.51
CA ARG A 12 -33.96 -27.56 22.17
C ARG A 12 -33.90 -27.03 20.72
N LEU A 13 -33.77 -25.71 20.56
CA LEU A 13 -33.38 -25.11 19.29
C LEU A 13 -31.90 -25.42 19.01
N ARG A 14 -31.64 -26.24 17.98
CA ARG A 14 -30.30 -26.44 17.41
C ARG A 14 -29.89 -25.14 16.71
N LEU A 15 -28.91 -24.42 17.27
CA LEU A 15 -28.24 -23.32 16.58
C LEU A 15 -27.33 -23.90 15.49
N GLN A 16 -27.68 -23.64 14.23
CA GLN A 16 -26.84 -23.93 13.08
C GLN A 16 -25.60 -23.02 13.12
N CYS A 17 -24.43 -23.63 12.97
CA CYS A 17 -23.16 -22.92 12.83
C CYS A 17 -23.15 -22.21 11.47
N ILE A 18 -23.31 -20.88 11.49
CA ILE A 18 -23.17 -20.04 10.30
C ILE A 18 -21.68 -19.98 9.97
N LYS A 19 -21.25 -20.67 8.91
CA LYS A 19 -19.95 -20.44 8.28
C LYS A 19 -19.95 -19.03 7.68
N MET A 20 -19.10 -18.14 8.19
CA MET A 20 -18.82 -16.86 7.54
C MET A 20 -17.90 -17.11 6.35
N CYS A 21 -18.43 -16.97 5.13
CA CYS A 21 -17.62 -16.90 3.92
C CYS A 21 -17.25 -15.44 3.67
N SER A 22 -15.96 -15.14 3.56
CA SER A 22 -15.48 -13.85 3.06
C SER A 22 -15.83 -13.74 1.57
N ALA A 23 -16.52 -12.66 1.18
CA ALA A 23 -16.69 -12.34 -0.23
C ALA A 23 -15.31 -12.13 -0.88
N PRO A 24 -15.10 -12.52 -2.14
CA PRO A 24 -13.86 -12.20 -2.85
C PRO A 24 -13.73 -10.68 -2.96
N ALA A 25 -12.54 -10.17 -2.68
CA ALA A 25 -12.21 -8.77 -2.86
C ALA A 25 -12.46 -8.37 -4.33
N ALA A 26 -12.94 -7.14 -4.55
CA ALA A 26 -13.02 -6.54 -5.88
C ALA A 26 -11.67 -6.67 -6.62
N PRO A 27 -11.66 -6.75 -7.96
CA PRO A 27 -10.42 -6.90 -8.73
C PRO A 27 -9.45 -5.80 -8.31
N GLY A 28 -8.37 -6.18 -7.62
CA GLY A 28 -7.40 -5.24 -7.10
C GLY A 28 -6.79 -4.45 -8.25
N GLY A 29 -6.86 -3.13 -8.20
CA GLY A 29 -6.12 -2.28 -9.14
C GLY A 29 -4.65 -2.71 -9.17
N SER A 30 -4.05 -2.68 -10.37
CA SER A 30 -2.66 -3.10 -10.59
C SER A 30 -1.73 -2.46 -9.55
N LYS A 31 -0.78 -3.26 -9.04
CA LYS A 31 0.21 -2.77 -8.09
C LYS A 31 1.04 -1.71 -8.80
N LYS A 32 0.91 -0.45 -8.35
CA LYS A 32 1.70 0.64 -8.93
C LYS A 32 3.19 0.42 -8.66
N THR A 33 4.02 0.63 -9.67
CA THR A 33 5.46 0.37 -9.62
C THR A 33 6.25 1.67 -9.50
N VAL A 34 7.37 1.65 -8.76
CA VAL A 34 8.28 2.80 -8.63
C VAL A 34 9.69 2.32 -8.94
N TRP A 35 10.33 2.96 -9.92
CA TRP A 35 11.77 2.81 -10.18
C TRP A 35 12.47 4.09 -9.73
N VAL A 36 13.55 3.98 -8.96
CA VAL A 36 14.29 5.14 -8.48
C VAL A 36 15.49 5.39 -9.40
N TRP A 37 15.60 6.59 -9.94
CA TRP A 37 16.73 7.01 -10.76
C TRP A 37 17.49 8.11 -10.01
N THR A 38 18.68 7.79 -9.52
CA THR A 38 19.48 8.70 -8.69
C THR A 38 20.95 8.29 -8.72
N GLU A 39 21.85 9.26 -8.55
CA GLU A 39 23.27 9.01 -8.29
C GLU A 39 23.63 9.20 -6.80
N ASN A 40 22.69 9.68 -5.99
CA ASN A 40 22.90 9.93 -4.58
C ASN A 40 22.66 8.67 -3.70
N ARG A 41 23.71 8.27 -2.97
CA ARG A 41 23.69 7.11 -2.06
C ARG A 41 22.76 7.28 -0.86
N GLN A 42 22.49 8.52 -0.43
CA GLN A 42 21.52 8.79 0.64
C GLN A 42 20.09 8.50 0.16
N VAL A 43 19.75 8.90 -1.07
CA VAL A 43 18.46 8.60 -1.71
C VAL A 43 18.29 7.08 -1.84
N MET A 44 19.33 6.37 -2.28
CA MET A 44 19.35 4.91 -2.34
C MET A 44 19.04 4.26 -1.00
N THR A 45 19.74 4.69 0.05
CA THR A 45 19.55 4.12 1.40
C THR A 45 18.11 4.33 1.86
N ALA A 46 17.59 5.55 1.72
CA ALA A 46 16.23 5.90 2.10
C ALA A 46 15.15 5.11 1.33
N ALA A 47 15.39 4.81 0.06
CA ALA A 47 14.50 4.02 -0.79
C ALA A 47 14.50 2.53 -0.39
N VAL A 48 15.69 1.94 -0.18
CA VAL A 48 15.84 0.54 0.24
C VAL A 48 15.19 0.31 1.61
N GLU A 49 15.42 1.19 2.58
CA GLU A 49 14.82 1.13 3.92
C GLU A 49 13.28 1.16 3.88
N ARG A 50 12.71 1.79 2.85
CA ARG A 50 11.25 1.90 2.63
C ARG A 50 10.69 0.82 1.69
N GLY A 51 11.52 -0.13 1.28
CA GLY A 51 11.14 -1.28 0.47
C GLY A 51 11.07 -1.01 -1.03
N TRP A 52 11.62 0.10 -1.52
CA TRP A 52 11.87 0.31 -2.94
C TRP A 52 13.28 -0.12 -3.27
N ASN A 53 13.37 -1.15 -4.11
CA ASN A 53 14.63 -1.82 -4.44
C ASN A 53 14.96 -1.80 -5.92
N THR A 54 14.08 -1.28 -6.80
CA THR A 54 14.36 -1.17 -8.22
C THR A 54 15.00 0.18 -8.53
N PHE A 55 16.21 0.15 -9.06
CA PHE A 55 17.00 1.35 -9.35
C PHE A 55 17.39 1.40 -10.82
N LEU A 56 17.37 2.59 -11.41
CA LEU A 56 17.76 2.83 -12.78
C LEU A 56 19.12 3.53 -12.83
N PHE A 57 20.06 2.95 -13.58
CA PHE A 57 21.44 3.42 -13.68
C PHE A 57 21.81 3.76 -15.12
N GLY A 58 22.57 4.83 -15.30
CA GLY A 58 23.24 5.14 -16.57
C GLY A 58 24.53 4.35 -16.79
N SER A 59 25.10 3.75 -15.73
CA SER A 59 26.36 2.97 -15.79
C SER A 59 26.24 1.64 -15.07
N LYS A 60 26.74 0.57 -15.72
CA LYS A 60 26.82 -0.77 -15.13
C LYS A 60 27.75 -0.85 -13.93
N GLU A 61 28.73 0.06 -13.81
CA GLU A 61 29.68 0.08 -12.71
C GLU A 61 29.03 0.53 -11.40
N VAL A 62 28.23 1.60 -11.46
CA VAL A 62 27.49 2.12 -10.30
C VAL A 62 26.47 1.10 -9.80
N GLY A 63 25.74 0.46 -10.71
CA GLY A 63 24.79 -0.59 -10.35
C GLY A 63 25.46 -1.77 -9.64
N LYS A 64 26.67 -2.17 -10.07
CA LYS A 64 27.45 -3.23 -9.40
C LYS A 64 27.94 -2.82 -8.01
N ASP A 65 28.43 -1.58 -7.86
CA ASP A 65 28.84 -1.06 -6.54
C ASP A 65 27.67 -1.08 -5.56
N TRP A 66 26.50 -0.59 -5.97
CA TRP A 66 25.33 -0.52 -5.09
C TRP A 66 24.76 -1.90 -4.77
N SER A 67 24.77 -2.83 -5.74
CA SER A 67 24.35 -4.22 -5.54
C SER A 67 25.26 -4.99 -4.58
N SER A 68 26.53 -4.55 -4.42
CA SER A 68 27.42 -5.10 -3.40
C SER A 68 27.08 -4.65 -1.98
N THR A 69 26.38 -3.51 -1.84
CA THR A 69 26.04 -2.91 -0.55
C THR A 69 24.63 -3.29 -0.09
N ALA A 70 23.67 -3.38 -1.00
CA ALA A 70 22.27 -3.63 -0.69
C ALA A 70 21.62 -4.56 -1.71
N ARG A 71 20.59 -5.30 -1.28
CA ARG A 71 19.78 -6.14 -2.18
C ARG A 71 18.85 -5.25 -3.01
N ILE A 72 19.32 -4.90 -4.20
CA ILE A 72 18.58 -4.10 -5.19
C ILE A 72 18.31 -4.89 -6.46
N HIS A 73 17.40 -4.39 -7.30
CA HIS A 73 17.15 -4.81 -8.66
C HIS A 73 17.63 -3.69 -9.59
N PRO A 74 18.88 -3.72 -10.05
CA PRO A 74 19.40 -2.68 -10.91
C PRO A 74 18.90 -2.87 -12.35
N LEU A 75 18.49 -1.76 -12.95
CA LEU A 75 18.12 -1.63 -14.34
C LEU A 75 19.10 -0.65 -15.00
N PHE A 76 19.41 -0.86 -16.28
CA PHE A 76 20.42 -0.11 -17.00
C PHE A 76 19.83 0.55 -18.24
N ILE A 77 20.05 1.85 -18.38
CA ILE A 77 19.68 2.59 -19.58
C ILE A 77 20.77 2.39 -20.64
N ASP A 78 20.38 1.97 -21.83
CA ASP A 78 21.22 1.97 -23.03
C ASP A 78 20.45 2.62 -24.19
N GLY A 79 20.79 3.87 -24.50
CA GLY A 79 20.02 4.69 -25.44
C GLY A 79 18.57 4.90 -24.99
N LEU A 80 17.62 4.39 -25.78
CA LEU A 80 16.17 4.46 -25.52
C LEU A 80 15.61 3.14 -24.97
N GLU A 81 16.47 2.26 -24.46
CA GLU A 81 16.07 0.94 -23.96
C GLU A 81 16.56 0.75 -22.52
N ILE A 82 15.80 -0.03 -21.75
CA ILE A 82 16.13 -0.36 -20.36
C ILE A 82 16.28 -1.87 -20.24
N PHE A 83 17.40 -2.31 -19.68
CA PHE A 83 17.77 -3.71 -19.52
C PHE A 83 17.92 -4.10 -18.05
N ASP A 84 17.68 -5.37 -17.74
CA ASP A 84 18.04 -5.95 -16.45
C ASP A 84 19.50 -6.43 -16.40
N GLU A 85 19.91 -7.01 -15.26
CA GLU A 85 21.23 -7.62 -15.09
C GLU A 85 21.50 -8.78 -16.07
N GLY A 86 20.45 -9.48 -16.49
CA GLY A 86 20.51 -10.58 -17.45
C GLY A 86 20.61 -10.13 -18.91
N ASN A 87 20.68 -8.81 -19.15
CA ASN A 87 20.66 -8.20 -20.48
C ASN A 87 19.35 -8.51 -21.25
N GLN A 88 18.27 -8.75 -20.53
CA GLN A 88 16.92 -8.83 -21.07
C GLN A 88 16.33 -7.42 -21.11
N LYS A 89 15.68 -7.09 -22.23
CA LYS A 89 14.99 -5.81 -22.37
C LYS A 89 13.76 -5.81 -21.46
N VAL A 90 13.67 -4.82 -20.58
CA VAL A 90 12.59 -4.66 -19.59
C VAL A 90 11.64 -3.53 -19.97
N ALA A 91 12.16 -2.46 -20.60
CA ALA A 91 11.35 -1.34 -21.04
C ALA A 91 11.94 -0.63 -22.26
N ALA A 92 11.12 0.18 -22.93
CA ALA A 92 11.55 1.17 -23.91
C ALA A 92 11.22 2.58 -23.41
N ILE A 93 12.13 3.53 -23.64
CA ILE A 93 11.98 4.94 -23.31
C ILE A 93 11.44 5.67 -24.54
N SER A 94 10.25 6.24 -24.41
CA SER A 94 9.69 7.18 -25.39
C SER A 94 9.95 8.60 -24.93
N GLU A 95 10.85 9.28 -25.64
CA GLU A 95 11.15 10.68 -25.36
C GLU A 95 10.20 11.59 -26.14
N ILE A 96 9.44 12.41 -25.41
CA ILE A 96 8.34 13.21 -25.95
C ILE A 96 8.60 14.68 -25.68
N SER A 97 8.40 15.50 -26.70
CA SER A 97 8.45 16.97 -26.61
C SER A 97 7.10 17.62 -26.92
N SER A 98 6.14 16.87 -27.48
CA SER A 98 4.84 17.39 -27.89
C SER A 98 3.69 16.36 -27.74
N PRO A 99 2.43 16.80 -27.53
CA PRO A 99 1.27 15.90 -27.50
C PRO A 99 1.08 15.10 -28.79
N SER A 100 1.51 15.63 -29.94
CA SER A 100 1.43 14.93 -31.22
C SER A 100 2.37 13.72 -31.27
N GLU A 101 3.55 13.81 -30.67
CA GLU A 101 4.50 12.68 -30.55
C GLU A 101 3.94 11.56 -29.66
N LEU A 102 3.19 11.91 -28.61
CA LEU A 102 2.53 10.93 -27.74
C LEU A 102 1.53 10.04 -28.52
N GLN A 103 0.82 10.60 -29.50
CA GLN A 103 -0.12 9.84 -30.35
C GLN A 103 0.57 8.94 -31.37
N LEU A 104 1.83 9.21 -31.68
CA LEU A 104 2.61 8.39 -32.62
C LEU A 104 3.23 7.16 -31.95
N ILE A 105 3.24 7.11 -30.62
CA ILE A 105 3.69 5.94 -29.87
C ILE A 105 2.68 4.82 -30.09
N GLN A 106 3.17 3.67 -30.53
CA GLN A 106 2.36 2.47 -30.71
C GLN A 106 2.61 1.56 -29.50
N PRO A 107 1.69 1.53 -28.50
CA PRO A 107 1.90 0.82 -27.24
C PRO A 107 2.11 -0.68 -27.42
N ASP A 108 1.45 -1.25 -28.42
CA ASP A 108 1.40 -2.69 -28.70
C ASP A 108 2.53 -3.19 -29.61
N ASN A 109 3.35 -2.29 -30.17
CA ASN A 109 4.47 -2.65 -31.05
C ASN A 109 5.77 -3.00 -30.32
N VAL A 110 5.71 -3.07 -29.00
CA VAL A 110 6.89 -3.15 -28.15
C VAL A 110 7.08 -4.62 -27.78
N GLU A 111 8.20 -5.24 -28.18
CA GLU A 111 8.63 -6.59 -27.75
C GLU A 111 8.78 -6.74 -26.21
N VAL A 112 8.41 -5.71 -25.46
CA VAL A 112 8.68 -5.51 -24.04
C VAL A 112 7.40 -5.10 -23.33
N GLN A 113 7.28 -5.52 -22.07
CA GLN A 113 6.05 -5.31 -21.29
C GLN A 113 5.90 -3.90 -20.74
N ASN A 114 6.92 -3.03 -20.77
CA ASN A 114 6.87 -1.71 -20.14
C ASN A 114 7.28 -0.57 -21.08
N ASN A 115 6.54 0.54 -21.01
CA ASN A 115 6.85 1.80 -21.71
C ASN A 115 7.17 2.89 -20.68
N VAL A 116 8.31 3.57 -20.84
CA VAL A 116 8.72 4.68 -19.99
C VAL A 116 8.63 5.98 -20.77
N ILE A 117 7.81 6.92 -20.31
CA ILE A 117 7.62 8.23 -20.93
C ILE A 117 8.59 9.22 -20.28
N HIS A 118 9.45 9.84 -21.08
CA HIS A 118 10.42 10.82 -20.62
C HIS A 118 10.24 12.14 -21.38
N PHE A 119 9.98 13.23 -20.67
CA PHE A 119 9.80 14.55 -21.28
C PHE A 119 11.14 15.21 -21.57
N ARG A 120 11.33 15.71 -22.80
CA ARG A 120 12.55 16.45 -23.19
C ARG A 120 12.39 17.95 -22.93
N GLY A 121 13.34 18.53 -22.20
CA GLY A 121 13.48 19.98 -21.99
C GLY A 121 12.56 20.57 -20.90
N ASP A 122 12.59 21.90 -20.75
CA ASP A 122 11.81 22.66 -19.75
C ASP A 122 10.35 22.88 -20.17
N TRP A 123 9.85 22.12 -21.14
CA TRP A 123 8.56 22.37 -21.78
C TRP A 123 7.38 21.99 -20.88
N GLN A 124 6.29 22.74 -21.06
CA GLN A 124 5.04 22.67 -20.33
C GLN A 124 4.50 21.23 -20.30
N VAL A 125 4.45 20.68 -19.08
CA VAL A 125 4.01 19.32 -18.72
C VAL A 125 2.80 18.91 -19.55
N ILE A 126 2.93 17.85 -20.35
CA ILE A 126 1.77 17.21 -20.99
C ILE A 126 0.89 16.69 -19.85
N PRO A 127 -0.39 17.08 -19.77
CA PRO A 127 -1.28 16.62 -18.72
C PRO A 127 -1.25 15.09 -18.63
N ALA A 128 -1.10 14.56 -17.42
CA ALA A 128 -0.96 13.13 -17.19
C ALA A 128 -2.15 12.33 -17.75
N GLU A 129 -3.32 12.98 -17.84
CA GLU A 129 -4.54 12.47 -18.46
C GLU A 129 -4.35 12.09 -19.92
N ASN A 130 -3.56 12.88 -20.67
CA ASN A 130 -3.29 12.59 -22.08
C ASN A 130 -2.45 11.32 -22.24
N ILE A 131 -1.52 11.08 -21.31
CA ILE A 131 -0.69 9.87 -21.30
C ILE A 131 -1.59 8.67 -21.00
N VAL A 132 -2.41 8.75 -19.96
CA VAL A 132 -3.35 7.67 -19.63
C VAL A 132 -4.28 7.36 -20.81
N ALA A 133 -4.79 8.38 -21.49
CA ALA A 133 -5.65 8.21 -22.67
C ALA A 133 -4.92 7.56 -23.86
N ALA A 134 -3.67 7.95 -24.13
CA ALA A 134 -2.89 7.41 -25.24
C ALA A 134 -2.55 5.92 -25.08
N PHE A 135 -2.45 5.44 -23.83
CA PHE A 135 -2.09 4.05 -23.52
C PHE A 135 -3.27 3.23 -22.96
N GLN A 136 -4.49 3.77 -23.02
CA GLN A 136 -5.67 3.08 -22.52
C GLN A 136 -5.93 1.78 -23.32
N GLY A 137 -5.93 0.64 -22.63
CA GLY A 137 -6.14 -0.67 -23.26
C GLY A 137 -4.88 -1.36 -23.76
N CYS A 138 -3.71 -0.74 -23.61
CA CYS A 138 -2.41 -1.39 -23.82
C CYS A 138 -2.21 -2.55 -22.84
N ALA A 139 -1.61 -3.65 -23.30
CA ALA A 139 -1.29 -4.80 -22.45
C ALA A 139 -0.05 -4.57 -21.57
N GLY A 140 0.85 -3.68 -21.99
CA GLY A 140 2.06 -3.32 -21.26
C GLY A 140 1.83 -2.22 -20.22
N ALA A 141 2.66 -2.21 -19.18
CA ALA A 141 2.63 -1.19 -18.13
C ALA A 141 3.26 0.13 -18.62
N VAL A 142 2.69 1.24 -18.18
CA VAL A 142 3.21 2.57 -18.53
C VAL A 142 3.75 3.27 -17.30
N LEU A 143 4.99 3.74 -17.39
CA LEU A 143 5.66 4.54 -16.38
C LEU A 143 5.97 5.92 -16.96
N ALA A 144 5.90 6.97 -16.16
CA ALA A 144 6.42 8.29 -16.52
C ALA A 144 7.62 8.67 -15.66
N VAL A 145 8.61 9.33 -16.26
CA VAL A 145 9.72 9.93 -15.53
C VAL A 145 9.21 11.19 -14.82
N SER A 146 9.40 11.24 -13.50
CA SER A 146 9.06 12.37 -12.65
C SER A 146 10.30 12.88 -11.93
N THR A 147 10.41 14.19 -11.75
CA THR A 147 11.57 14.87 -11.16
C THR A 147 11.43 15.14 -9.66
N ASN A 148 10.26 14.89 -9.08
CA ASN A 148 9.95 15.09 -7.66
C ASN A 148 8.71 14.28 -7.25
N SER A 149 8.45 14.20 -5.94
CA SER A 149 7.32 13.42 -5.40
C SER A 149 5.93 13.94 -5.82
N THR A 150 5.80 15.25 -6.03
CA THR A 150 4.50 15.89 -6.36
C THR A 150 4.09 15.53 -7.78
N GLU A 151 5.03 15.64 -8.73
CA GLU A 151 4.83 15.23 -10.12
C GLU A 151 4.56 13.72 -10.22
N ALA A 152 5.32 12.90 -9.49
CA ALA A 152 5.07 11.47 -9.40
C ALA A 152 3.63 11.16 -8.94
N GLN A 153 3.13 11.89 -7.94
CA GLN A 153 1.77 11.74 -7.45
C GLN A 153 0.74 12.08 -8.56
N VAL A 154 0.94 13.17 -9.30
CA VAL A 154 0.04 13.55 -10.42
C VAL A 154 -0.06 12.41 -11.45
N PHE A 155 1.06 11.80 -11.83
CA PHE A 155 1.06 10.66 -12.75
C PHE A 155 0.34 9.42 -12.20
N LEU A 156 0.47 9.16 -10.89
CA LEU A 156 -0.17 8.03 -10.23
C LEU A 156 -1.68 8.20 -9.99
N GLU A 157 -2.21 9.42 -10.13
CA GLU A 157 -3.62 9.76 -9.84
C GLU A 157 -4.44 10.18 -11.06
N ALA A 158 -3.79 10.44 -12.19
CA ALA A 158 -4.44 10.94 -13.41
C ALA A 158 -5.64 10.09 -13.85
N LEU A 159 -6.77 10.74 -14.14
CA LEU A 159 -8.04 10.08 -14.50
C LEU A 159 -8.48 8.98 -13.51
N GLU A 160 -8.22 9.17 -12.21
CA GLU A 160 -8.55 8.27 -11.07
C GLU A 160 -7.84 6.90 -11.07
N GLN A 161 -7.39 6.43 -12.23
CA GLN A 161 -6.63 5.19 -12.39
C GLN A 161 -5.13 5.44 -12.28
N GLY A 162 -4.63 6.51 -12.90
CA GLY A 162 -3.22 6.87 -13.04
C GLY A 162 -2.40 5.89 -13.87
N LEU A 163 -1.16 6.24 -14.18
CA LEU A 163 -0.18 5.36 -14.83
C LEU A 163 0.19 4.16 -13.95
N ASP A 164 0.64 3.06 -14.54
CA ASP A 164 1.02 1.84 -13.81
C ASP A 164 2.24 2.03 -12.91
N GLY A 165 3.04 3.06 -13.16
CA GLY A 165 4.14 3.41 -12.29
C GLY A 165 4.81 4.71 -12.64
N VAL A 166 5.91 4.99 -11.95
CA VAL A 166 6.75 6.16 -12.16
C VAL A 166 8.22 5.79 -12.07
N VAL A 167 9.03 6.47 -12.87
CA VAL A 167 10.49 6.52 -12.70
C VAL A 167 10.80 7.82 -11.96
N LEU A 168 11.06 7.73 -10.66
CA LEU A 168 11.35 8.86 -9.82
C LEU A 168 12.83 9.25 -9.95
N LYS A 169 13.11 10.27 -10.75
CA LYS A 169 14.44 10.84 -10.98
C LYS A 169 14.71 11.98 -10.00
N VAL A 170 15.37 11.68 -8.89
CA VAL A 170 15.54 12.61 -7.76
C VAL A 170 16.93 12.52 -7.14
N GLU A 171 17.38 13.61 -6.53
CA GLU A 171 18.65 13.66 -5.78
C GLU A 171 18.44 14.03 -4.31
N ASP A 172 17.19 14.29 -3.91
CA ASP A 172 16.78 14.58 -2.53
C ASP A 172 16.05 13.38 -1.92
N MET A 173 16.43 13.00 -0.70
CA MET A 173 15.77 11.92 0.02
C MET A 173 14.33 12.28 0.41
N ASP A 174 14.01 13.57 0.59
CA ASP A 174 12.68 14.02 0.98
C ASP A 174 11.61 13.57 -0.02
N ASP A 175 11.93 13.50 -1.32
CA ASP A 175 11.00 13.01 -2.34
C ASP A 175 10.67 11.53 -2.16
N ILE A 176 11.65 10.71 -1.75
CA ILE A 176 11.43 9.30 -1.42
C ILE A 176 10.48 9.17 -0.24
N ILE A 177 10.70 9.97 0.82
CA ILE A 177 9.87 9.96 2.02
C ILE A 177 8.43 10.34 1.66
N LYS A 178 8.25 11.49 1.00
CA LYS A 178 6.93 12.02 0.64
C LYS A 178 6.15 11.08 -0.25
N LEU A 179 6.79 10.49 -1.27
CA LEU A 179 6.12 9.56 -2.16
C LEU A 179 5.81 8.24 -1.45
N LYS A 180 6.66 7.77 -0.53
CA LYS A 180 6.35 6.57 0.25
C LYS A 180 5.15 6.80 1.18
N ASP A 181 5.12 7.93 1.89
CA ASP A 181 4.01 8.30 2.77
C ASP A 181 2.69 8.38 1.97
N TYR A 182 2.75 8.86 0.73
CA TYR A 182 1.63 8.81 -0.20
C TYR A 182 1.12 7.38 -0.44
N PHE A 183 2.03 6.44 -0.74
CA PHE A 183 1.69 5.04 -0.93
C PHE A 183 1.10 4.38 0.32
N ASP A 184 1.65 4.69 1.49
CA ASP A 184 1.17 4.13 2.75
C ASP A 184 -0.24 4.63 3.06
N ARG A 185 -0.52 5.93 2.91
CA ARG A 185 -1.89 6.49 3.00
C ARG A 185 -2.86 5.84 2.00
N ARG A 186 -2.43 5.65 0.75
CA ARG A 186 -3.24 5.01 -0.31
C ARG A 186 -3.53 3.55 0.03
N ASN A 187 -2.57 2.84 0.60
CA ASN A 187 -2.73 1.44 1.01
C ASN A 187 -3.58 1.30 2.26
N GLU A 188 -3.45 2.19 3.24
CA GLU A 188 -4.32 2.28 4.42
C GLU A 188 -5.78 2.46 3.99
N ALA A 189 -6.05 3.38 3.06
CA ALA A 189 -7.39 3.60 2.51
C ALA A 189 -7.96 2.35 1.80
N LYS A 190 -7.10 1.51 1.20
CA LYS A 190 -7.48 0.24 0.57
C LYS A 190 -7.58 -0.94 1.56
N SER A 191 -6.88 -0.87 2.70
CA SER A 191 -6.85 -1.91 3.72
C SER A 191 -7.93 -1.73 4.79
N GLN A 192 -9.14 -1.32 4.37
CA GLN A 192 -10.29 -1.28 5.26
C GLN A 192 -10.71 -2.72 5.59
N LEU A 193 -10.37 -3.18 6.79
CA LEU A 193 -10.92 -4.42 7.33
C LEU A 193 -12.41 -4.21 7.58
N GLN A 194 -13.25 -5.02 6.92
CA GLN A 194 -14.69 -4.97 7.16
C GLN A 194 -15.01 -5.50 8.56
N LEU A 195 -15.49 -4.62 9.43
CA LEU A 195 -15.94 -4.96 10.77
C LEU A 195 -17.38 -5.46 10.73
N THR A 196 -17.63 -6.58 11.41
CA THR A 196 -19.00 -7.11 11.59
C THR A 196 -19.37 -7.01 13.06
N LYS A 197 -20.61 -6.61 13.36
CA LYS A 197 -21.13 -6.58 14.73
C LYS A 197 -21.25 -8.01 15.27
N ALA A 198 -20.76 -8.24 16.48
CA ALA A 198 -20.90 -9.50 17.19
C ALA A 198 -21.67 -9.30 18.50
N THR A 199 -22.46 -10.29 18.91
CA THR A 199 -23.18 -10.28 20.19
C THR A 199 -22.44 -11.14 21.21
N VAL A 200 -22.14 -10.57 22.38
CA VAL A 200 -21.59 -11.32 23.51
C VAL A 200 -22.67 -12.24 24.07
N SER A 201 -22.50 -13.55 23.92
CA SER A 201 -23.48 -14.54 24.37
C SER A 201 -23.26 -15.01 25.80
N LYS A 202 -22.01 -14.98 26.28
CA LYS A 202 -21.62 -15.43 27.63
C LYS A 202 -20.30 -14.78 28.03
N VAL A 203 -20.16 -14.47 29.32
CA VAL A 203 -18.89 -14.06 29.94
C VAL A 203 -18.59 -15.03 31.08
N GLU A 204 -17.37 -15.59 31.10
CA GLU A 204 -16.92 -16.54 32.11
C GLU A 204 -15.59 -16.09 32.72
N VAL A 205 -15.38 -16.38 33.99
CA VAL A 205 -14.12 -16.12 34.69
C VAL A 205 -13.15 -17.24 34.37
N VAL A 206 -12.01 -16.91 33.75
CA VAL A 206 -11.00 -17.88 33.28
C VAL A 206 -9.85 -18.14 34.26
N GLY A 207 -9.90 -17.56 35.46
CA GLY A 207 -8.88 -17.72 36.50
C GLY A 207 -7.65 -16.83 36.31
N MET A 208 -6.52 -17.22 36.91
CA MET A 208 -5.25 -16.50 36.77
C MET A 208 -4.59 -16.78 35.43
N GLY A 209 -3.98 -15.76 34.84
CA GLY A 209 -3.20 -15.87 33.60
C GLY A 209 -2.24 -14.71 33.44
N ASP A 210 -1.26 -14.90 32.56
CA ASP A 210 -0.26 -13.89 32.24
C ASP A 210 -0.92 -12.71 31.50
N ARG A 211 -0.54 -11.49 31.90
CA ARG A 211 -1.04 -10.25 31.34
C ARG A 211 0.06 -9.55 30.57
N VAL A 212 -0.28 -9.05 29.38
CA VAL A 212 0.59 -8.15 28.63
C VAL A 212 -0.14 -6.82 28.52
N CYS A 213 0.50 -5.76 29.02
CA CYS A 213 0.04 -4.39 28.86
C CYS A 213 0.68 -3.82 27.59
N VAL A 214 -0.14 -3.46 26.61
CA VAL A 214 0.32 -2.75 25.41
C VAL A 214 -0.03 -1.28 25.60
N ASP A 215 0.99 -0.43 25.67
CA ASP A 215 0.84 1.01 25.75
C ASP A 215 1.11 1.62 24.37
N LEU A 216 0.08 2.24 23.79
CA LEU A 216 0.13 2.90 22.48
C LEU A 216 -0.26 4.39 22.59
N CYS A 217 -0.29 4.95 23.80
CA CYS A 217 -0.84 6.28 24.06
C CYS A 217 -0.09 7.40 23.33
N SER A 218 1.20 7.20 23.01
CA SER A 218 2.01 8.19 22.30
C SER A 218 1.89 8.12 20.78
N ILE A 219 1.25 7.08 20.23
CA ILE A 219 1.21 6.85 18.78
C ILE A 219 -0.20 6.81 18.20
N MET A 220 -1.24 6.58 19.02
CA MET A 220 -2.62 6.53 18.53
C MET A 220 -3.26 7.91 18.38
N ARG A 221 -4.00 8.10 17.29
CA ARG A 221 -4.84 9.29 17.02
C ARG A 221 -6.29 9.07 17.47
N PRO A 222 -7.06 10.13 17.72
CA PRO A 222 -8.49 10.02 17.98
C PRO A 222 -9.21 9.27 16.85
N GLY A 223 -9.99 8.24 17.20
CA GLY A 223 -10.67 7.37 16.23
C GLY A 223 -9.96 6.05 15.94
N GLU A 224 -8.71 5.89 16.39
CA GLU A 224 -7.95 4.64 16.22
C GLU A 224 -8.22 3.66 17.38
N GLY A 225 -7.88 2.39 17.16
CA GLY A 225 -8.13 1.32 18.11
C GLY A 225 -7.21 0.12 17.90
N LEU A 226 -7.33 -0.87 18.78
CA LEU A 226 -6.51 -2.07 18.72
C LEU A 226 -7.39 -3.27 18.36
N LEU A 227 -6.97 -4.06 17.38
CA LEU A 227 -7.55 -5.40 17.22
C LEU A 227 -6.94 -6.33 18.26
N VAL A 228 -7.81 -6.92 19.08
CA VAL A 228 -7.44 -7.77 20.22
C VAL A 228 -8.20 -9.09 20.13
N GLY A 229 -7.49 -10.21 20.20
CA GLY A 229 -8.15 -11.51 20.20
C GLY A 229 -7.21 -12.65 19.84
N SER A 230 -7.79 -13.72 19.32
CA SER A 230 -7.02 -14.88 18.87
C SER A 230 -6.89 -14.82 17.35
N TYR A 231 -5.66 -14.71 16.85
CA TYR A 231 -5.38 -14.70 15.40
C TYR A 231 -6.04 -15.87 14.65
N ALA A 232 -6.18 -17.03 15.30
CA ALA A 232 -6.77 -18.24 14.71
C ALA A 232 -8.31 -18.29 14.72
N ARG A 233 -9.01 -17.42 15.48
CA ARG A 233 -10.48 -17.54 15.68
C ARG A 233 -11.24 -16.23 15.48
N GLY A 234 -10.59 -15.09 15.68
CA GLY A 234 -11.23 -13.78 15.55
C GLY A 234 -10.58 -12.73 16.45
N MET A 235 -10.64 -11.49 15.97
CA MET A 235 -10.15 -10.30 16.66
C MET A 235 -11.34 -9.36 16.90
N PHE A 236 -11.32 -8.65 18.03
CA PHE A 236 -12.28 -7.61 18.36
C PHE A 236 -11.59 -6.26 18.26
N LEU A 237 -12.23 -5.27 17.62
CA LEU A 237 -11.74 -3.90 17.64
C LEU A 237 -12.09 -3.26 18.99
N VAL A 238 -11.05 -2.92 19.74
CA VAL A 238 -11.14 -2.15 20.99
C VAL A 238 -10.74 -0.71 20.65
N HIS A 239 -11.75 0.15 20.53
CA HIS A 239 -11.54 1.56 20.20
C HIS A 239 -10.86 2.30 21.34
N SER A 240 -9.94 3.20 21.02
CA SER A 240 -9.31 4.09 22.01
C SER A 240 -10.32 5.14 22.46
N GLU A 241 -10.75 5.12 23.72
CA GLU A 241 -11.62 6.16 24.30
C GLU A 241 -10.80 7.40 24.74
N CYS A 242 -9.75 7.76 24.00
CA CYS A 242 -8.95 8.96 24.25
C CYS A 242 -9.57 10.20 23.58
N LEU A 243 -10.85 10.48 23.84
CA LEU A 243 -11.47 11.73 23.43
C LEU A 243 -11.38 12.73 24.57
N GLU A 244 -10.70 13.86 24.33
CA GLU A 244 -10.72 14.98 25.27
C GLU A 244 -12.11 15.62 25.29
N THR A 245 -12.65 15.80 26.48
CA THR A 245 -13.89 16.56 26.68
C THR A 245 -13.59 17.72 27.62
N ASN A 246 -14.37 18.81 27.53
CA ASN A 246 -14.18 20.02 28.32
C ASN A 246 -14.23 19.82 29.86
N TYR A 247 -14.51 18.60 30.33
CA TYR A 247 -14.65 18.27 31.75
C TYR A 247 -13.70 17.17 32.24
N ILE A 248 -13.02 16.43 31.34
CA ILE A 248 -12.20 15.27 31.72
C ILE A 248 -10.96 15.21 30.83
N ALA A 249 -9.78 15.22 31.45
CA ALA A 249 -8.50 15.00 30.76
C ALA A 249 -8.42 13.56 30.20
N SER A 250 -7.85 13.42 29.01
CA SER A 250 -7.63 12.13 28.36
C SER A 250 -6.82 11.20 29.28
N ARG A 251 -7.28 9.95 29.42
CA ARG A 251 -6.54 8.91 30.18
C ARG A 251 -5.68 8.10 29.22
N PRO A 252 -4.52 7.59 29.65
CA PRO A 252 -3.75 6.64 28.88
C PRO A 252 -4.59 5.40 28.54
N PHE A 253 -4.81 5.13 27.26
CA PHE A 253 -5.46 3.92 26.78
C PHE A 253 -4.60 2.68 27.08
N ARG A 254 -5.18 1.73 27.81
CA ARG A 254 -4.54 0.44 28.09
C ARG A 254 -5.48 -0.67 27.70
N VAL A 255 -5.01 -1.58 26.87
CA VAL A 255 -5.68 -2.85 26.62
C VAL A 255 -4.99 -3.92 27.46
N ASN A 256 -5.76 -4.58 28.31
CA ASN A 256 -5.35 -5.84 28.90
C ASN A 256 -5.77 -6.95 27.95
N ALA A 257 -4.81 -7.62 27.30
CA ALA A 257 -5.13 -8.87 26.64
C ALA A 257 -4.31 -10.03 27.15
N VAL A 258 -4.81 -11.21 26.79
CA VAL A 258 -4.29 -12.48 27.23
C VAL A 258 -3.35 -12.99 26.13
N ARG A 259 -2.07 -13.18 26.51
CA ARG A 259 -0.98 -13.77 25.72
C ARG A 259 -0.35 -12.91 24.61
N TYR A 260 0.95 -13.13 24.36
CA TYR A 260 1.81 -12.38 23.43
C TYR A 260 1.45 -12.44 21.93
N GLN A 261 0.55 -13.32 21.49
CA GLN A 261 0.26 -13.58 20.05
C GLN A 261 -1.04 -12.92 19.53
N SER A 262 -1.51 -11.87 20.20
CA SER A 262 -2.94 -11.50 20.18
C SER A 262 -3.28 -10.10 19.64
N PHE A 263 -2.38 -9.40 18.92
CA PHE A 263 -2.58 -8.00 18.55
C PHE A 263 -2.16 -7.63 17.13
N ARG A 264 -2.91 -6.71 16.53
CA ARG A 264 -2.54 -5.93 15.33
C ARG A 264 -3.06 -4.50 15.51
N VAL A 265 -2.19 -3.51 15.31
CA VAL A 265 -2.58 -2.09 15.30
C VAL A 265 -3.34 -1.81 14.00
N GLN A 266 -4.46 -1.10 14.10
CA GLN A 266 -5.29 -0.68 12.98
C GLN A 266 -5.47 0.83 12.98
#